data_AF-N9GRI9-F1
#
_entry.id   AF-N9GRI9-F1
#
_cell.length_a   1.000
_cell.length_b   1.000
_cell.length_c   1.000
_cell.angle_alpha   90.00
_cell.angle_beta   90.00
_cell.angle_gamma   90.00
#
_symmetry.space_group_name_H-M   'P 1'
#
loop_
_entity.id
_entity.type
_entity.pdbx_description
1 polymer ?
#
loop_
_entity_poly.entity_id
_entity_poly.type
_entity_poly.pdbx_seq_one_letter_code
_entity_poly.pdbx_strand_id
1 'polypeptide(L)'
;MISKGYKTYLLLANNYYVYYPNMQDDNQHLAAVVDHYCENFFSEYYDKDIGLLNFGEDYQPLKGEVAPITDEMRTKNPKIEFFEQLNPTWTAGTELPCIGRLGWKDLARFPVKLISKPISKGRCEAIITKQNIQTGVSK
;
A
#
# COMPACT_ATOMS: atom_id res chain seq x y z
N MET A 1 -11.21 3.13 -0.93
CA MET A 1 -10.57 1.84 -0.57
C MET A 1 -10.35 1.89 0.93
N ILE A 2 -10.53 0.79 1.65
CA ILE A 2 -10.21 0.75 3.07
C ILE A 2 -9.00 -0.17 3.24
N SER A 3 -7.95 0.33 3.89
CA SER A 3 -6.68 -0.36 4.06
C SER A 3 -6.62 -1.04 5.41
N LYS A 4 -6.96 -2.33 5.43
CA LYS A 4 -6.86 -3.22 6.59
C LYS A 4 -5.43 -3.38 7.15
N GLY A 5 -4.40 -3.07 6.36
CA GLY A 5 -3.01 -3.19 6.80
C GLY A 5 -2.02 -2.56 5.82
N TYR A 6 -0.77 -2.45 6.26
CA TYR A 6 0.27 -1.71 5.52
C TYR A 6 0.52 -2.25 4.11
N LYS A 7 0.35 -3.56 3.85
CA LYS A 7 0.53 -4.14 2.50
C LYS A 7 -0.49 -3.60 1.50
N THR A 8 -1.75 -3.45 1.91
CA THR A 8 -2.81 -2.87 1.09
C THR A 8 -2.56 -1.39 0.86
N TYR A 9 -2.12 -0.67 1.90
CA TYR A 9 -1.68 0.71 1.76
C TYR A 9 -0.51 0.85 0.76
N LEU A 10 0.50 -0.02 0.83
CA LEU A 10 1.63 -0.02 -0.09
C LEU A 10 1.22 -0.30 -1.54
N LEU A 11 0.19 -1.12 -1.77
CA LEU A 11 -0.36 -1.34 -3.11
C LEU A 11 -0.84 -0.01 -3.71
N LEU A 12 -1.57 0.79 -2.93
CA LEU A 12 -1.99 2.13 -3.35
C LEU A 12 -0.77 3.06 -3.52
N ALA A 13 0.02 3.22 -2.46
CA ALA A 13 1.08 4.22 -2.39
C ALA A 13 2.24 3.97 -3.39
N ASN A 14 2.39 2.74 -3.89
CA ASN A 14 3.39 2.40 -4.90
C ASN A 14 2.86 2.44 -6.33
N ASN A 15 1.55 2.39 -6.55
CA ASN A 15 0.98 2.27 -7.89
C ASN A 15 0.24 3.52 -8.37
N TYR A 16 -0.16 4.42 -7.47
CA TYR A 16 -0.90 5.62 -7.81
C TYR A 16 -0.01 6.86 -7.71
N TYR A 17 -0.12 7.77 -8.67
CA TYR A 17 0.56 9.07 -8.62
C TYR A 17 -0.18 10.06 -7.73
N VAL A 18 -1.52 10.02 -7.78
CA VAL A 18 -2.40 10.88 -6.99
C VAL A 18 -3.21 9.99 -6.06
N TYR A 19 -2.92 10.07 -4.76
CA TYR A 19 -3.55 9.26 -3.74
C TYR A 19 -3.50 9.95 -2.39
N TYR A 20 -4.39 9.53 -1.50
CA TYR A 20 -4.47 9.96 -0.10
C TYR A 20 -4.76 8.75 0.80
N PRO A 21 -4.21 8.70 2.02
CA PRO A 21 -3.20 9.61 2.56
C PRO A 21 -1.84 9.44 1.87
N ASN A 22 -1.08 10.52 1.77
CA ASN A 22 0.21 10.58 1.08
C ASN A 22 1.21 11.39 1.92
N MET A 23 2.44 10.88 2.03
CA MET A 23 3.51 11.42 2.89
C MET A 23 4.04 12.80 2.44
N GLN A 24 3.92 13.14 1.16
CA GLN A 24 4.39 14.37 0.54
C GLN A 24 3.35 15.50 0.59
N ASP A 25 2.18 15.26 1.20
CA ASP A 25 1.12 16.27 1.41
C ASP A 25 0.44 16.81 0.13
N ASP A 26 0.85 16.37 -1.05
CA ASP A 26 0.39 16.90 -2.35
C ASP A 26 -1.12 16.68 -2.65
N ASN A 27 -1.81 15.82 -1.89
CA ASN A 27 -3.16 15.36 -2.20
C ASN A 27 -4.16 15.48 -1.04
N GLN A 28 -3.92 16.36 -0.07
CA GLN A 28 -4.82 16.56 1.09
C GLN A 28 -6.25 16.94 0.71
N HIS A 29 -6.45 17.61 -0.44
CA HIS A 29 -7.78 17.91 -0.95
C HIS A 29 -8.67 16.67 -1.14
N LEU A 30 -8.09 15.46 -1.23
CA LEU A 30 -8.82 14.20 -1.32
C LEU A 30 -9.36 13.72 0.03
N ALA A 31 -8.91 14.28 1.17
CA ALA A 31 -9.41 13.94 2.50
C ALA A 31 -10.93 14.13 2.58
N ALA A 32 -11.45 15.28 2.11
CA ALA A 32 -12.89 15.54 2.09
C ALA A 32 -13.70 14.51 1.27
N VAL A 33 -13.10 13.93 0.22
CA VAL A 33 -13.75 12.86 -0.56
C VAL A 33 -13.78 11.55 0.23
N VAL A 34 -12.71 11.27 0.98
CA VAL A 34 -12.64 10.11 1.86
C VAL A 34 -13.61 10.25 3.02
N ASP A 35 -13.65 11.40 3.67
CA ASP A 35 -14.59 11.68 4.77
C ASP A 35 -16.02 11.49 4.29
N HIS A 36 -16.39 12.11 3.16
CA HIS A 36 -17.73 11.97 2.60
C HIS A 36 -18.06 10.50 2.27
N TYR A 37 -17.12 9.76 1.69
CA TYR A 37 -17.30 8.32 1.46
C TYR A 37 -17.54 7.55 2.77
N CYS A 38 -16.74 7.82 3.81
CA CYS A 38 -16.86 7.10 5.08
C CYS A 38 -18.14 7.48 5.82
N GLU A 39 -18.52 8.76 5.83
CA GLU A 39 -19.77 9.24 6.43
C GLU A 39 -21.02 8.65 5.75
N ASN A 40 -21.00 8.41 4.43
CA ASN A 40 -22.16 7.86 3.73
C ASN A 40 -22.27 6.33 3.86
N PHE A 41 -21.14 5.61 3.85
CA PHE A 41 -21.15 4.14 3.74
C PHE A 41 -20.77 3.43 5.05
N PHE A 42 -20.12 4.13 5.98
CA PHE A 42 -19.53 3.56 7.20
C PHE A 42 -19.68 4.50 8.41
N SER A 43 -20.70 5.35 8.44
CA SER A 43 -20.90 6.35 9.51
C SER A 43 -20.83 5.76 10.91
N GLU A 44 -21.38 4.56 11.12
CA GLU A 44 -21.40 3.88 12.42
C GLU A 44 -19.99 3.48 12.91
N TYR A 45 -19.04 3.31 11.99
CA TYR A 45 -17.69 2.80 12.27
C TYR A 45 -16.61 3.86 12.08
N TYR A 46 -16.95 4.99 11.48
CA TYR A 46 -15.99 6.01 11.08
C TYR A 46 -15.85 7.09 12.16
N ASP A 47 -14.65 7.16 12.74
CA ASP A 47 -14.26 8.26 13.61
C ASP A 47 -13.55 9.32 12.75
N LYS A 48 -14.22 10.45 12.55
CA LYS A 48 -13.74 11.56 11.72
C LYS A 48 -12.59 12.31 12.36
N ASP A 49 -12.54 12.40 13.69
CA ASP A 49 -11.52 13.18 14.39
C ASP A 49 -10.14 12.52 14.24
N ILE A 50 -10.11 11.18 14.25
CA ILE A 50 -8.88 10.41 14.02
C ILE A 50 -8.72 9.93 12.57
N GLY A 51 -9.81 9.93 11.78
CA GLY A 51 -9.82 9.52 10.38
C GLY A 51 -9.71 8.01 10.16
N LEU A 52 -10.18 7.19 11.09
CA LEU A 52 -10.06 5.71 11.05
C LEU A 52 -11.44 5.04 11.11
N LEU A 53 -11.49 3.81 10.57
CA LEU A 53 -12.64 2.93 10.71
C LEU A 53 -12.38 1.90 11.80
N ASN A 54 -13.30 1.80 12.75
CA ASN A 54 -13.30 0.76 13.78
C ASN A 54 -14.60 -0.04 13.69
N PHE A 55 -14.50 -1.28 13.22
CA PHE A 55 -15.63 -2.19 13.06
C PHE A 55 -16.00 -2.97 14.33
N GLY A 56 -15.31 -2.73 15.45
CA GLY A 56 -15.56 -3.39 16.73
C GLY A 56 -15.09 -4.84 16.80
N GLU A 57 -15.52 -5.54 17.85
CA GLU A 57 -15.04 -6.88 18.24
C GLU A 57 -15.58 -8.03 17.36
N ASP A 58 -16.71 -7.82 16.68
CA ASP A 58 -17.28 -8.79 15.74
C ASP A 58 -16.54 -8.78 14.38
N TYR A 59 -15.65 -7.81 14.18
CA TYR A 59 -14.82 -7.73 13.01
C TYR A 59 -13.57 -8.59 13.18
N GLN A 60 -13.22 -9.38 12.15
CA GLN A 60 -12.02 -10.21 12.21
C GLN A 60 -10.79 -9.38 11.78
N PRO A 61 -9.96 -8.85 12.70
CA PRO A 61 -8.71 -8.21 12.33
C PRO A 61 -7.82 -9.19 11.58
N LEU A 62 -6.91 -8.68 10.75
CA LEU A 62 -5.80 -9.51 10.30
C LEU A 62 -5.08 -9.98 11.56
N LYS A 63 -4.93 -11.30 11.74
CA LYS A 63 -4.16 -11.85 12.86
C LYS A 63 -2.80 -11.14 12.88
N GLY A 64 -2.51 -10.40 13.95
CA GLY A 64 -1.29 -9.62 14.08
C GLY A 64 -0.01 -10.44 13.86
N GLU A 65 -0.10 -11.76 14.12
CA GLU A 65 0.98 -12.72 13.90
C GLU A 65 1.28 -13.02 12.42
N VAL A 66 0.37 -12.73 11.49
CA VAL A 66 0.49 -13.14 10.08
C VAL A 66 1.37 -12.19 9.27
N ALA A 67 1.60 -10.95 9.74
CA ALA A 67 2.56 -10.03 9.13
C ALA A 67 2.86 -8.80 10.03
N PRO A 68 3.62 -8.95 11.13
CA PRO A 68 4.03 -7.81 11.94
C PRO A 68 4.92 -6.86 11.14
N ILE A 69 4.78 -5.55 11.39
CA ILE A 69 5.74 -4.55 10.92
C ILE A 69 6.97 -4.66 11.81
N THR A 70 8.11 -5.04 11.23
CA THR A 70 9.40 -5.08 11.94
C THR A 70 10.11 -3.72 11.88
N ASP A 71 11.04 -3.48 12.80
CA ASP A 71 11.85 -2.23 12.80
C ASP A 71 12.62 -2.06 11.49
N GLU A 72 13.18 -3.15 10.97
CA GLU A 72 13.88 -3.14 9.68
C GLU A 72 12.98 -2.65 8.54
N MET A 73 11.70 -3.04 8.55
CA MET A 73 10.73 -2.62 7.54
C MET A 73 10.40 -1.14 7.63
N ARG A 74 10.29 -0.58 8.83
CA ARG A 74 10.08 0.86 9.06
C ARG A 74 11.23 1.66 8.46
N THR A 75 12.47 1.28 8.81
CA THR A 75 13.67 1.97 8.33
C THR A 75 13.85 1.84 6.81
N LYS A 76 13.55 0.68 6.22
CA LYS A 76 13.73 0.46 4.78
C LYS A 76 12.67 1.13 3.91
N ASN A 77 11.48 1.38 4.44
CA ASN A 77 10.37 1.93 3.66
C ASN A 77 9.57 2.95 4.49
N PRO A 78 9.85 4.26 4.32
CA PRO A 78 9.15 5.33 5.05
C PRO A 78 7.62 5.30 4.90
N LYS A 79 7.08 4.70 3.84
CA LYS A 79 5.63 4.55 3.66
C LYS A 79 5.02 3.59 4.68
N ILE A 80 5.77 2.59 5.15
CA ILE A 80 5.30 1.67 6.19
C ILE A 80 5.21 2.39 7.53
N GLU A 81 6.24 3.15 7.88
CA GLU A 81 6.25 4.00 9.08
C GLU A 81 5.10 5.01 9.04
N PHE A 82 4.93 5.71 7.92
CA PHE A 82 3.83 6.66 7.74
C PHE A 82 2.44 6.01 7.90
N PHE A 83 2.24 4.80 7.37
CA PHE A 83 0.99 4.07 7.59
C PHE A 83 0.74 3.78 9.07
N GLU A 84 1.76 3.32 9.79
CA GLU A 84 1.65 2.99 11.21
C GLU A 84 1.43 4.23 12.08
N GLN A 85 2.01 5.37 11.71
CA GLN A 85 1.75 6.66 12.36
C GLN A 85 0.29 7.11 12.20
N LEU A 86 -0.31 6.91 11.02
CA LEU A 86 -1.70 7.26 10.77
C LEU A 86 -2.69 6.29 11.42
N ASN A 87 -2.31 5.03 11.56
CA ASN A 87 -3.17 3.99 12.11
C ASN A 87 -2.41 3.17 13.16
N PRO A 88 -2.12 3.72 14.35
CA PRO A 88 -1.33 3.03 15.37
C PRO A 88 -2.05 1.79 15.93
N THR A 89 -3.37 1.74 15.82
CA THR A 89 -4.22 0.63 16.26
C THR A 89 -4.48 -0.41 15.18
N TRP A 90 -3.76 -0.38 14.05
CA TRP A 90 -3.97 -1.30 12.92
C TRP A 90 -3.91 -2.78 13.31
N THR A 91 -3.11 -3.14 14.33
CA THR A 91 -3.02 -4.50 14.86
C THR A 91 -4.27 -4.94 15.61
N ALA A 92 -5.03 -3.98 16.16
CA ALA A 92 -6.32 -4.21 16.80
C ALA A 92 -7.48 -4.27 15.79
N GLY A 93 -7.21 -4.00 14.50
CA GLY A 93 -8.20 -4.15 13.43
C GLY A 93 -8.80 -2.85 12.91
N THR A 94 -8.36 -1.68 13.40
CA THR A 94 -8.76 -0.42 12.79
C THR A 94 -8.21 -0.32 11.37
N GLU A 95 -9.01 0.22 10.46
CA GLU A 95 -8.62 0.34 9.06
C GLU A 95 -8.47 1.80 8.65
N LEU A 96 -7.48 2.04 7.78
CA LEU A 96 -7.18 3.37 7.27
C LEU A 96 -7.92 3.59 5.94
N PRO A 97 -8.88 4.53 5.87
CA PRO A 97 -9.52 4.90 4.61
C PRO A 97 -8.52 5.56 3.65
N CYS A 98 -8.51 5.09 2.41
CA CYS A 98 -7.61 5.59 1.37
C CYS A 98 -8.34 5.79 0.04
N ILE A 99 -7.83 6.70 -0.79
CA ILE A 99 -8.30 6.92 -2.15
C ILE A 99 -7.14 7.10 -3.11
N GLY A 100 -7.29 6.55 -4.31
CA GLY A 100 -6.36 6.74 -5.41
C GLY A 100 -7.12 7.23 -6.63
N ARG A 101 -6.62 8.29 -7.25
CA ARG A 101 -7.16 8.79 -8.51
C ARG A 101 -6.42 8.12 -9.67
N LEU A 102 -7.18 7.64 -10.65
CA LEU A 102 -6.65 7.20 -11.94
C LEU A 102 -7.15 8.14 -13.03
N GLY A 103 -6.28 9.01 -13.52
CA GLY A 103 -6.55 9.83 -14.69
C GLY A 103 -5.93 9.25 -15.96
N TRP A 104 -6.40 9.71 -17.12
CA TRP A 104 -5.82 9.36 -18.43
C TRP A 104 -4.30 9.63 -18.52
N LYS A 105 -3.83 10.70 -17.87
CA LYS A 105 -2.41 11.04 -17.78
C LYS A 105 -1.61 10.02 -16.95
N ASP A 106 -2.23 9.41 -15.93
CA ASP A 106 -1.59 8.39 -15.09
C ASP A 106 -1.48 7.07 -15.86
N LEU A 107 -2.49 6.74 -16.67
CA LEU A 107 -2.48 5.58 -17.56
C LEU A 107 -1.41 5.70 -18.64
N ALA A 108 -1.22 6.89 -19.22
CA ALA A 108 -0.17 7.14 -20.21
C ALA A 108 1.26 7.01 -19.63
N ARG A 109 1.43 7.20 -18.32
CA ARG A 109 2.73 7.05 -17.63
C ARG A 109 3.05 5.59 -17.25
N PHE A 110 2.06 4.71 -17.26
CA PHE A 110 2.20 3.29 -16.95
C PHE A 110 3.27 2.56 -17.80
N PRO A 111 3.33 2.71 -19.14
CA PRO A 111 4.37 2.07 -19.94
C PRO A 111 5.79 2.55 -19.60
N VAL A 112 5.97 3.83 -19.28
CA VAL A 112 7.27 4.39 -18.86
C VAL A 112 7.75 3.73 -17.56
N LYS A 113 6.85 3.49 -16.61
CA LYS A 113 7.15 2.80 -15.35
C LYS A 113 7.50 1.31 -15.53
N LEU A 114 6.98 0.66 -16.57
CA LEU A 114 7.33 -0.73 -16.89
C LEU A 114 8.71 -0.84 -17.55
N ILE A 115 9.07 0.13 -18.39
CA ILE A 115 10.36 0.16 -19.10
C ILE A 115 11.51 0.59 -18.18
N SER A 116 11.25 1.49 -17.24
CA SER A 116 12.26 2.03 -16.30
C SER A 116 12.53 1.14 -15.08
N LYS A 117 11.79 0.05 -14.89
CA LYS A 117 12.03 -0.86 -13.77
C LYS A 117 13.37 -1.58 -13.97
N PRO A 118 14.34 -1.43 -13.06
CA PRO A 118 15.57 -2.22 -13.12
C PRO A 118 15.21 -3.70 -13.07
N ILE A 119 15.94 -4.51 -13.84
CA ILE A 119 15.75 -5.96 -13.89
C ILE A 119 15.86 -6.48 -12.45
N SER A 120 14.82 -7.17 -11.98
CA SER A 120 14.83 -7.69 -10.61
C SER A 120 15.98 -8.69 -10.44
N LYS A 121 16.61 -8.70 -9.25
CA LYS A 121 17.69 -9.64 -8.92
C LYS A 121 17.30 -11.09 -9.23
N GLY A 122 16.07 -11.48 -8.88
CA GLY A 122 15.55 -12.82 -9.19
C GLY A 122 15.42 -13.11 -10.70
N ARG A 123 15.15 -12.09 -11.53
CA ARG A 123 15.13 -12.26 -13.00
C ARG A 123 16.55 -12.39 -13.54
N CYS A 124 17.53 -11.65 -13.00
CA CYS A 124 18.94 -11.84 -13.32
C CYS A 124 19.44 -13.24 -12.91
N GLU A 125 19.14 -13.68 -11.69
CA GLU A 125 19.51 -15.01 -11.19
C GLU A 125 18.90 -16.14 -12.04
N ALA A 126 17.63 -15.99 -12.45
CA ALA A 126 16.98 -16.94 -13.36
C ALA A 126 17.62 -16.97 -14.76
N ILE A 127 18.02 -15.81 -15.30
CA ILE A 127 18.72 -15.71 -16.59
C ILE A 127 20.10 -16.38 -16.52
N ILE A 128 20.86 -16.09 -15.47
CA ILE A 128 22.18 -16.69 -15.22
C ILE A 128 22.06 -18.21 -15.05
N THR A 129 21.06 -18.66 -14.30
CA THR A 129 20.79 -20.10 -14.12
C THR A 129 20.45 -20.78 -15.44
N LYS A 130 19.60 -20.16 -16.28
CA LYS A 130 19.27 -20.70 -17.62
C LYS A 130 20.48 -20.75 -18.56
N GLN A 131 21.34 -19.73 -18.54
CA GLN A 131 22.57 -19.70 -19.35
C GLN A 131 23.54 -20.80 -18.94
N ASN A 132 23.74 -21.00 -17.64
CA ASN A 132 24.62 -22.07 -17.11
C ASN A 132 24.13 -23.48 -17.46
N ILE A 133 22.80 -23.71 -17.46
CA ILE A 133 22.21 -24.99 -17.86
C ILE A 133 22.41 -25.25 -19.36
N GLN A 134 22.24 -24.24 -20.22
CA GLN A 134 22.48 -24.39 -21.66
C GLN A 134 23.96 -24.64 -22.00
N THR A 135 24.89 -24.02 -21.29
CA THR A 135 26.34 -24.26 -21.49
C THR A 135 26.83 -25.58 -20.88
N GLY A 136 26.12 -26.14 -19.90
CA GLY A 136 26.44 -27.41 -19.26
C GLY A 136 25.97 -28.66 -20.02
N VAL A 137 25.04 -28.51 -20.96
CA VAL A 137 24.48 -29.62 -21.78
C VAL A 137 25.26 -29.84 -23.09
N SER A 138 26.19 -28.94 -23.43
CA SER A 138 26.96 -29.01 -24.69
C SER A 138 28.36 -29.63 -24.54
N LYS A 139 28.60 -30.41 -23.49
CA LYS A 139 29.81 -31.25 -23.31
C LYS A 139 29.46 -32.72 -23.24
#